data_AF-A0A060SIV8-F1
#
_entry.id   AF-A0A060SIV8-F1
#
_cell.length_a   1.000
_cell.length_b   1.000
_cell.length_c   1.000
_cell.angle_alpha   90.00
_cell.angle_beta   90.00
_cell.angle_gamma   90.00
#
_symmetry.space_group_name_H-M   'P 1'
#
loop_
_entity.id
_entity.type
_entity.pdbx_description
1 polymer ?
#
loop_
_entity_poly.entity_id
_entity_poly.type
_entity_poly.pdbx_seq_one_letter_code
_entity_poly.pdbx_strand_id
1 'polypeptide(L)'
;MMAGGMGLAFTTRQACETIHVVADNESALETLLDPSLHGQQLVSIVACRNVREWLSKDPRRKTEFHWCPSHEGIEWNELVDGDAKKAADLPMARDECSLAHARHLLMVQMKSNWWDEF
;
A
#
# COMPACT_ATOMS: atom_id res chain seq x y z
N MET A 1 3.08 -1.75 0.05
CA MET A 1 2.06 -2.21 -0.92
C MET A 1 1.39 -3.55 -0.53
N MET A 2 2.05 -4.50 0.16
CA MET A 2 1.35 -5.64 0.82
C MET A 2 0.20 -5.21 1.76
N ALA A 3 0.33 -4.05 2.43
CA ALA A 3 -0.70 -3.49 3.28
C ALA A 3 -1.99 -3.12 2.52
N GLY A 4 -1.91 -2.71 1.25
CA GLY A 4 -3.07 -2.26 0.47
C GLY A 4 -4.05 -3.39 0.19
N GLY A 5 -3.57 -4.54 -0.29
CA GLY A 5 -4.45 -5.68 -0.62
C GLY A 5 -5.03 -6.36 0.62
N MET A 6 -4.27 -6.42 1.71
CA MET A 6 -4.77 -6.90 3.02
C MET A 6 -5.78 -5.92 3.62
N GLY A 7 -5.52 -4.61 3.52
CA GLY A 7 -6.45 -3.56 3.94
C GLY A 7 -7.77 -3.65 3.18
N LEU A 8 -7.72 -3.78 1.86
CA LEU A 8 -8.91 -3.94 1.02
C LEU A 8 -9.68 -5.23 1.34
N ALA A 9 -8.98 -6.33 1.63
CA ALA A 9 -9.62 -7.58 2.08
C ALA A 9 -10.26 -7.46 3.48
N PHE A 10 -9.80 -6.53 4.32
CA PHE A 10 -10.39 -6.27 5.62
C PHE A 10 -11.59 -5.32 5.52
N THR A 11 -11.54 -4.31 4.66
CA THR A 11 -12.63 -3.34 4.47
C THR A 11 -13.91 -4.00 3.95
N THR A 12 -13.81 -5.09 3.18
CA THR A 12 -14.97 -5.88 2.72
C THR A 12 -15.76 -6.54 3.86
N ARG A 13 -15.24 -6.54 5.09
CA ARG A 13 -15.95 -7.03 6.29
C ARG A 13 -16.70 -5.93 7.04
N GLN A 14 -16.51 -4.67 6.65
CA GLN A 14 -17.14 -3.53 7.30
C GLN A 14 -18.55 -3.29 6.76
N ALA A 15 -19.44 -2.75 7.60
CA ALA A 15 -20.77 -2.36 7.19
C ALA A 15 -20.72 -1.06 6.36
N CYS A 16 -20.43 -1.19 5.07
CA CYS A 16 -20.39 -0.09 4.12
C CYS A 16 -21.01 -0.48 2.77
N GLU A 17 -21.46 0.51 2.01
CA GLU A 17 -21.91 0.36 0.63
C GLU A 17 -20.81 0.76 -0.37
N THR A 18 -19.90 1.66 0.01
CA THR A 18 -18.79 2.10 -0.85
C THR A 18 -17.47 1.97 -0.12
N ILE A 19 -16.49 1.35 -0.77
CA ILE A 19 -15.10 1.34 -0.32
C ILE A 19 -14.34 2.36 -1.17
N HIS A 20 -13.80 3.39 -0.53
CA HIS A 20 -12.90 4.35 -1.15
C HIS A 20 -11.45 3.95 -0.87
N VAL A 21 -10.68 3.71 -1.93
CA VAL A 21 -9.23 3.47 -1.86
C VAL A 21 -8.55 4.74 -2.35
N VAL A 22 -7.85 5.42 -1.45
CA VAL A 22 -7.11 6.65 -1.77
C VAL A 22 -5.61 6.35 -1.61
N ALA A 23 -4.80 6.68 -2.61
CA ALA A 23 -3.35 6.54 -2.51
C ALA A 23 -2.62 7.53 -3.42
N ASP A 24 -1.40 7.87 -3.05
CA ASP A 24 -0.50 8.70 -3.84
C ASP A 24 0.37 7.93 -4.85
N ASN A 25 0.32 6.61 -4.76
CA ASN A 25 1.01 5.72 -5.68
C ASN A 25 0.03 5.18 -6.74
N GLU A 26 0.05 5.80 -7.92
CA GLU A 26 -0.78 5.40 -9.07
C GLU A 26 -0.56 3.93 -9.46
N SER A 27 0.69 3.49 -9.56
CA SER A 27 1.02 2.09 -9.86
C SER A 27 0.46 1.11 -8.82
N ALA A 28 0.39 1.51 -7.55
CA ALA A 28 -0.23 0.70 -6.51
C ALA A 28 -1.75 0.58 -6.70
N LEU A 29 -2.43 1.65 -7.12
CA LEU A 29 -3.86 1.62 -7.41
C LEU A 29 -4.15 0.73 -8.61
N GLU A 30 -3.38 0.87 -9.68
CA GLU A 30 -3.54 0.06 -10.91
C GLU A 30 -3.34 -1.42 -10.65
N THR A 31 -2.34 -1.77 -9.83
CA THR A 31 -2.00 -3.17 -9.56
C THR A 31 -2.85 -3.83 -8.48
N LEU A 32 -3.60 -3.06 -7.66
CA LEU A 32 -4.30 -3.59 -6.48
C LEU A 32 -5.36 -4.64 -6.82
N LEU A 33 -6.04 -4.48 -7.96
CA LEU A 33 -7.04 -5.42 -8.48
C LEU A 33 -6.63 -6.04 -9.82
N ASP A 34 -5.33 -6.03 -10.15
CA ASP A 34 -4.79 -6.73 -11.30
C ASP A 34 -4.30 -8.13 -10.89
N PRO A 35 -4.94 -9.23 -11.30
CA PRO A 35 -4.47 -10.59 -11.01
C PRO A 35 -3.39 -11.08 -11.99
N SER A 36 -2.92 -10.26 -12.93
CA SER A 36 -1.91 -10.62 -13.93
C SER A 36 -0.55 -10.94 -13.30
N LEU A 37 0.43 -11.36 -14.11
CA LEU A 37 1.75 -11.72 -13.62
C LEU A 37 2.57 -10.47 -13.28
N HIS A 38 2.75 -10.20 -11.98
CA HIS A 38 3.62 -9.15 -11.46
C HIS A 38 4.15 -9.50 -10.07
N GLY A 39 5.12 -8.72 -9.57
CA GLY A 39 5.82 -9.01 -8.29
C GLY A 39 4.94 -9.01 -7.03
N GLN A 40 3.64 -8.70 -7.15
CA GLN A 40 2.68 -8.64 -6.05
C GLN A 40 1.39 -9.42 -6.35
N GLN A 41 1.41 -10.30 -7.36
CA GLN A 41 0.23 -11.01 -7.86
C GLN A 41 -0.56 -11.71 -6.76
N LEU A 42 0.10 -12.36 -5.79
CA LEU A 42 -0.60 -13.05 -4.70
C LEU A 42 -1.50 -12.10 -3.88
N VAL A 43 -1.01 -10.89 -3.63
CA VAL A 43 -1.77 -9.86 -2.88
C VAL A 43 -2.98 -9.40 -3.69
N SER A 44 -2.79 -9.16 -4.99
CA SER A 44 -3.88 -8.74 -5.89
C SER A 44 -4.92 -9.85 -6.09
N ILE A 45 -4.51 -11.13 -6.16
CA ILE A 45 -5.43 -12.27 -6.20
C ILE A 45 -6.31 -12.30 -4.94
N VAL A 46 -5.72 -12.13 -3.75
CA VAL A 46 -6.47 -12.10 -2.48
C VAL A 46 -7.44 -10.91 -2.45
N ALA A 47 -6.98 -9.72 -2.84
CA ALA A 47 -7.83 -8.54 -2.93
C ALA A 47 -9.02 -8.76 -3.88
N CYS A 48 -8.75 -9.22 -5.11
CA CYS A 48 -9.75 -9.57 -6.12
C CYS A 48 -10.79 -10.57 -5.59
N ARG A 49 -10.34 -11.63 -4.89
CA ARG A 49 -11.26 -12.63 -4.34
C ARG A 49 -12.24 -12.01 -3.33
N ASN A 50 -11.72 -11.22 -2.38
CA ASN A 50 -12.53 -10.61 -1.33
C ASN A 50 -13.45 -9.53 -1.87
N VAL A 51 -12.95 -8.65 -2.76
CA VAL A 51 -13.75 -7.59 -3.37
C VAL A 51 -14.86 -8.18 -4.24
N ARG A 52 -14.56 -9.21 -5.05
CA ARG A 52 -15.58 -9.88 -5.87
C ARG A 52 -16.68 -10.50 -5.02
N GLU A 53 -16.33 -11.20 -3.95
CA GLU A 53 -17.31 -11.78 -3.02
C GLU A 53 -18.15 -10.70 -2.30
N TRP A 54 -17.55 -9.55 -2.00
CA TRP A 54 -18.27 -8.45 -1.36
C TRP A 54 -19.22 -7.73 -2.31
N LEU A 55 -18.78 -7.45 -3.54
CA LEU A 55 -19.59 -6.83 -4.58
C LEU A 55 -20.78 -7.72 -5.00
N SER A 56 -20.62 -9.05 -5.01
CA SER A 56 -21.69 -9.96 -5.42
C SER A 56 -22.87 -10.04 -4.43
N LYS A 57 -22.69 -9.58 -3.19
CA LYS A 57 -23.71 -9.68 -2.12
C LYS A 57 -24.76 -8.56 -2.18
N ASP A 58 -24.48 -7.42 -2.81
CA ASP A 58 -25.44 -6.31 -2.95
C ASP A 58 -25.09 -5.47 -4.19
N PRO A 59 -26.01 -5.28 -5.16
CA PRO A 59 -25.75 -4.53 -6.38
C PRO A 59 -25.46 -3.03 -6.15
N ARG A 60 -25.74 -2.49 -4.97
CA ARG A 60 -25.43 -1.09 -4.61
C ARG A 60 -23.96 -0.92 -4.22
N ARG A 61 -23.25 -2.03 -3.95
CA ARG A 61 -21.86 -1.98 -3.51
C ARG A 61 -20.93 -1.57 -4.64
N LYS A 62 -19.99 -0.68 -4.32
CA LYS A 62 -18.97 -0.22 -5.26
C LYS A 62 -17.62 0.01 -4.57
N THR A 63 -16.56 -0.13 -5.35
CA THR A 63 -15.20 0.22 -4.94
C THR A 63 -14.73 1.36 -5.84
N GLU A 64 -14.24 2.44 -5.23
CA GLU A 64 -13.75 3.62 -5.95
C GLU A 64 -12.29 3.86 -5.63
N PHE A 65 -11.49 4.09 -6.67
CA PHE A 65 -10.04 4.30 -6.57
C PHE A 65 -9.74 5.76 -6.87
N HIS A 66 -9.02 6.40 -5.96
CA HIS A 66 -8.71 7.83 -6.02
C HIS A 66 -7.20 7.99 -5.91
N TRP A 67 -6.58 8.52 -6.96
CA TRP A 67 -5.21 8.98 -6.86
C TRP A 67 -5.17 10.37 -6.22
N CYS A 68 -4.21 10.61 -5.35
CA CYS A 68 -3.97 11.93 -4.76
C CYS A 68 -2.47 12.30 -4.78
N PRO A 69 -2.09 13.57 -4.96
CA PRO A 69 -0.68 13.94 -4.89
C PRO A 69 -0.11 13.79 -3.47
N SER A 70 1.15 13.37 -3.38
CA SER A 70 1.88 13.26 -2.11
C SER A 70 2.37 14.63 -1.63
N HIS A 71 2.41 14.85 -0.32
CA HIS A 71 2.94 16.06 0.32
C HIS A 71 2.28 17.41 -0.06
N GLU A 72 1.01 17.38 -0.44
CA GLU A 72 0.24 18.57 -0.83
C GLU A 72 -0.79 19.02 0.23
N GLY A 73 -0.64 18.66 1.51
CA GLY A 73 -1.58 19.08 2.56
C GLY A 73 -2.87 18.27 2.64
N ILE A 74 -2.94 17.10 1.99
CA ILE A 74 -4.12 16.22 2.06
C ILE A 74 -4.08 15.45 3.38
N GLU A 75 -4.80 15.97 4.38
CA GLU A 75 -4.76 15.53 5.79
C GLU A 75 -4.75 13.99 5.96
N TRP A 76 -5.68 13.28 5.34
CA TRP A 76 -5.76 11.81 5.46
C TRP A 76 -4.59 11.07 4.80
N ASN A 77 -4.04 11.60 3.69
CA ASN A 77 -2.87 11.02 3.06
C ASN A 77 -1.62 11.27 3.92
N GLU A 78 -1.49 12.47 4.49
CA GLU A 78 -0.39 12.83 5.38
C GLU A 78 -0.40 12.04 6.69
N LEU A 79 -1.58 11.78 7.26
CA LEU A 79 -1.73 10.91 8.42
C LEU A 79 -1.25 9.48 8.13
N VAL A 80 -1.70 8.90 7.02
CA VAL A 80 -1.31 7.53 6.61
C VAL A 80 0.19 7.45 6.28
N ASP A 81 0.74 8.44 5.58
CA ASP A 81 2.19 8.53 5.33
C ASP A 81 2.99 8.65 6.63
N GLY A 82 2.52 9.47 7.57
CA GLY A 82 3.11 9.60 8.90
C GLY A 82 3.10 8.29 9.70
N ASP A 83 1.99 7.54 9.66
CA ASP A 83 1.89 6.25 10.33
C ASP A 83 2.75 5.17 9.66
N ALA A 84 2.83 5.18 8.32
CA ALA A 84 3.72 4.30 7.57
C ALA A 84 5.20 4.55 7.91
N LYS A 85 5.62 5.83 8.04
CA LYS A 85 6.97 6.21 8.48
C LYS A 85 7.26 5.72 9.90
N LYS A 86 6.37 5.99 10.85
CA LYS A 86 6.51 5.50 12.24
C LYS A 86 6.63 3.97 12.29
N ALA A 87 5.86 3.25 11.47
CA ALA A 87 5.93 1.79 11.41
C ALA A 87 7.27 1.30 10.83
N ALA A 88 7.84 2.01 9.86
CA ALA A 88 9.15 1.70 9.30
C ALA A 88 10.30 1.93 10.30
N ASP A 89 10.12 2.89 11.22
CA ASP A 89 11.07 3.21 12.28
C ASP A 89 10.97 2.27 13.50
N LEU A 90 9.99 1.36 13.55
CA LEU A 90 9.88 0.41 14.64
C LEU A 90 11.14 -0.47 14.72
N PRO A 91 11.78 -0.57 15.90
CA PRO A 91 13.00 -1.35 16.05
C PRO A 91 12.70 -2.82 15.76
N MET A 92 13.36 -3.38 14.75
CA MET A 92 13.38 -4.83 14.56
C MET A 92 14.05 -5.47 15.79
N ALA A 93 13.42 -6.52 16.35
CA ALA A 93 14.03 -7.28 17.44
C ALA A 93 15.41 -7.77 16.99
N ARG A 94 16.41 -7.57 17.86
CA ARG A 94 17.84 -7.66 17.52
C ARG A 94 18.21 -9.07 16.99
N ASP A 95 19.10 -9.06 15.99
CA ASP A 95 19.60 -10.15 15.12
C ASP A 95 18.85 -10.49 13.82
N GLU A 96 17.74 -9.81 13.52
CA GLU A 96 17.07 -9.99 12.22
C GLU A 96 17.21 -8.75 11.32
N CYS A 97 17.74 -8.95 10.11
CA CYS A 97 17.76 -7.93 9.06
C CYS A 97 16.83 -8.38 7.93
N SER A 98 15.72 -7.65 7.72
CA SER A 98 14.85 -7.94 6.58
C SER A 98 15.53 -7.48 5.28
N LEU A 99 15.31 -8.22 4.19
CA LEU A 99 15.80 -7.83 2.86
C LEU A 99 15.33 -6.43 2.46
N ALA A 100 14.13 -6.03 2.88
CA ALA A 100 13.61 -4.69 2.65
C ALA A 100 14.43 -3.61 3.40
N HIS A 101 14.74 -3.85 4.67
CA HIS A 101 15.58 -2.96 5.47
C HIS A 101 17.00 -2.86 4.91
N ALA A 102 17.62 -3.99 4.54
CA ALA A 102 18.93 -3.99 3.88
C ALA A 102 18.94 -3.19 2.57
N ARG A 103 17.91 -3.32 1.73
CA ARG A 103 17.78 -2.55 0.48
C ARG A 103 17.56 -1.06 0.75
N HIS A 104 16.80 -0.72 1.78
CA HIS A 104 16.63 0.68 2.20
C HIS A 104 17.97 1.28 2.64
N LEU A 105 18.73 0.59 3.50
CA LEU A 105 20.05 1.03 3.94
C LEU A 105 21.01 1.20 2.76
N LEU A 106 21.01 0.26 1.80
CA LEU A 106 21.81 0.37 0.58
C LEU A 106 21.42 1.62 -0.24
N MET A 107 20.13 1.87 -0.44
CA MET A 107 19.65 3.08 -1.15
C MET A 107 20.06 4.37 -0.44
N VAL A 108 19.93 4.41 0.90
CA VAL A 108 20.36 5.56 1.70
C VAL A 108 21.88 5.79 1.55
N GLN A 109 22.67 4.72 1.62
CA GLN A 109 24.12 4.80 1.47
C GLN A 109 24.54 5.22 0.06
N MET A 110 23.94 4.63 -0.98
CA MET A 110 24.21 5.02 -2.37
C MET A 110 23.84 6.48 -2.62
N LYS A 111 22.73 6.95 -2.05
CA LYS A 111 22.35 8.36 -2.13
C LYS A 111 23.40 9.24 -1.45
N SER A 112 23.79 8.94 -0.20
CA SER A 112 24.83 9.69 0.52
C SER A 112 26.12 9.80 -0.29
N ASN A 113 26.64 8.67 -0.77
CA ASN A 113 27.86 8.63 -1.58
C ASN A 113 27.74 9.48 -2.86
N TRP A 114 26.55 9.54 -3.46
CA TRP A 114 26.32 10.34 -4.66
C TRP A 114 26.35 11.85 -4.40
N TRP A 115 25.97 12.29 -3.19
CA TRP A 115 26.09 13.69 -2.77
C TRP A 115 27.51 14.07 -2.34
N ASP A 116 28.35 13.10 -1.96
CA ASP A 116 29.75 13.33 -1.59
C ASP A 116 30.70 13.39 -2.81
N GLU A 117 30.24 12.93 -3.98
CA GLU A 117 31.00 12.94 -5.25
C GLU A 117 30.77 14.19 -6.11
N PHE A 118 29.93 15.14 -5.67
CA PHE A 118 29.63 16.41 -6.35
C PHE A 118 29.64 17.61 -5.38
#